data_AF-A0A3A8QPZ9-F1
#
_entry.id   AF-A0A3A8QPZ9-F1
#
_cell.length_a   1.000
_cell.length_b   1.000
_cell.length_c   1.000
_cell.angle_alpha   90.00
_cell.angle_beta   90.00
_cell.angle_gamma   90.00
#
_symmetry.space_group_name_H-M   'P 1'
#
loop_
_entity.id
_entity.type
_entity.pdbx_description
1 polymer ?
#
loop_
_entity_poly.entity_id
_entity_poly.type
_entity_poly.pdbx_seq_one_letter_code
_entity_poly.pdbx_strand_id
1 'polypeptide(L)'
;MRLQHVFAAMVLLSTSARADELKPFQKEAKISFEKSISSALKDANTACGTRLKVKTNFNWFNPKDWDGVGYEDSCKEVLLGLAAMCERPEYKKALAKKVTGVACQFTLNLPADVAQYGGMYGFINPEHPDNKQKAGTNDTKPRNVSIWKGWLTYQMHKGDKTIADDTRTVLDEALKAGSR
;
A
#
# COMPACT_ATOMS: atom_id res chain seq x y z
N MET A 1 -33.68 24.22 -49.33
CA MET A 1 -32.58 23.22 -49.34
C MET A 1 -31.52 23.66 -48.34
N ARG A 2 -31.15 22.79 -47.38
CA ARG A 2 -29.96 22.79 -46.48
C ARG A 2 -30.39 22.17 -45.14
N LEU A 3 -29.67 21.29 -44.47
CA LEU A 3 -28.56 20.39 -44.78
C LEU A 3 -28.60 19.37 -43.62
N GLN A 4 -28.83 18.10 -43.91
CA GLN A 4 -28.88 17.03 -42.89
C GLN A 4 -27.48 16.86 -42.29
N HIS A 5 -27.35 16.99 -40.97
CA HIS A 5 -26.09 16.72 -40.28
C HIS A 5 -26.11 15.27 -39.81
N VAL A 6 -25.39 14.43 -40.56
CA VAL A 6 -25.05 13.05 -40.21
C VAL A 6 -24.12 13.11 -39.00
N PHE A 7 -24.56 12.60 -37.85
CA PHE A 7 -23.70 12.41 -36.69
C PHE A 7 -22.80 11.19 -36.94
N ALA A 8 -21.51 11.47 -37.10
CA ALA A 8 -20.46 10.47 -37.24
C ALA A 8 -20.37 9.61 -35.98
N ALA A 9 -20.34 8.29 -36.16
CA ALA A 9 -20.09 7.32 -35.11
C ALA A 9 -18.68 7.52 -34.54
N MET A 10 -18.61 8.00 -33.29
CA MET A 10 -17.38 8.09 -32.54
C MET A 10 -16.99 6.68 -32.08
N VAL A 11 -16.09 6.04 -32.82
CA VAL A 11 -15.48 4.76 -32.45
C VAL A 11 -14.70 4.97 -31.15
N LEU A 12 -15.26 4.50 -30.04
CA LEU A 12 -14.55 4.41 -28.77
C LEU A 12 -13.39 3.42 -28.95
N LEU A 13 -12.18 3.96 -29.12
CA LEU A 13 -10.94 3.22 -28.97
C LEU A 13 -10.87 2.74 -27.51
N SER A 14 -11.43 1.55 -27.26
CA SER A 14 -11.23 0.79 -26.05
C SER A 14 -9.77 0.34 -25.99
N THR A 15 -8.92 1.22 -25.47
CA THR A 15 -7.57 0.89 -25.03
C THR A 15 -7.69 -0.12 -23.90
N SER A 16 -7.72 -1.39 -24.28
CA SER A 16 -7.63 -2.50 -23.34
C SER A 16 -6.22 -2.44 -22.77
N ALA A 17 -6.07 -1.83 -21.59
CA ALA A 17 -4.85 -1.95 -20.81
C ALA A 17 -4.65 -3.44 -20.52
N ARG A 18 -3.78 -4.08 -21.30
CA ARG A 18 -3.39 -5.47 -21.06
C ARG A 18 -2.60 -5.47 -19.76
N ALA A 19 -3.20 -5.98 -18.70
CA ALA A 19 -2.44 -6.37 -17.53
C ALA A 19 -1.49 -7.48 -17.99
N ASP A 20 -0.18 -7.24 -17.93
CA ASP A 20 0.81 -8.26 -18.22
C ASP A 20 0.52 -9.49 -17.34
N GLU A 21 0.37 -10.64 -17.99
CA GLU A 21 0.08 -11.88 -17.29
C GLU A 21 1.29 -12.25 -16.41
N LEU A 22 1.02 -12.57 -15.13
CA LEU A 22 2.07 -12.97 -14.19
C LEU A 22 2.80 -14.22 -14.69
N LYS A 23 4.13 -14.23 -14.54
CA LYS A 23 4.95 -15.43 -14.78
C LYS A 23 4.61 -16.52 -13.75
N PRO A 24 4.85 -17.82 -14.04
CA PRO A 24 4.52 -18.92 -13.11
C PRO A 24 5.01 -18.71 -11.67
N PHE A 25 6.28 -18.32 -11.50
CA PHE A 25 6.86 -18.05 -10.18
C PHE A 25 6.20 -16.87 -9.45
N GLN A 26 5.67 -15.87 -10.18
CA GLN A 26 4.94 -14.74 -9.60
C GLN A 26 3.52 -15.16 -9.18
N LYS A 27 2.89 -16.08 -9.93
CA LYS A 27 1.60 -16.69 -9.56
C LYS A 27 1.75 -17.53 -8.30
N GLU A 28 2.80 -18.34 -8.20
CA GLU A 28 3.10 -19.16 -7.01
C GLU A 28 3.38 -18.28 -5.78
N ALA A 29 4.22 -17.26 -5.92
CA ALA A 29 4.49 -16.29 -4.85
C ALA A 29 3.21 -15.58 -4.39
N LYS A 30 2.33 -15.20 -5.33
CA LYS A 30 1.03 -14.61 -5.00
C LYS A 30 0.14 -15.54 -4.18
N ILE A 31 0.03 -16.81 -4.58
CA ILE A 31 -0.78 -17.80 -3.85
C ILE A 31 -0.20 -18.04 -2.44
N SER A 32 1.13 -18.18 -2.34
CA SER A 32 1.83 -18.33 -1.06
C SER A 32 1.57 -17.14 -0.15
N PHE A 33 1.70 -15.92 -0.68
CA PHE A 33 1.44 -14.68 0.03
C PHE A 33 0.00 -14.60 0.55
N GLU A 34 -1.00 -14.81 -0.32
CA GLU A 34 -2.41 -14.76 0.06
C GLU A 34 -2.74 -15.77 1.16
N LYS A 35 -2.19 -16.99 1.07
CA LYS A 35 -2.32 -18.01 2.10
C LYS A 35 -1.68 -17.56 3.41
N SER A 36 -0.45 -17.05 3.35
CA SER A 36 0.34 -16.63 4.50
C SER A 36 -0.35 -15.51 5.28
N ILE A 37 -0.84 -14.47 4.61
CA ILE A 37 -1.46 -13.31 5.29
C ILE A 37 -2.91 -13.54 5.72
N SER A 38 -3.55 -14.63 5.30
CA SER A 38 -5.00 -14.83 5.44
C SER A 38 -5.51 -14.72 6.87
N SER A 39 -4.79 -15.28 7.85
CA SER A 39 -5.15 -15.17 9.26
C SER A 39 -5.09 -13.72 9.75
N ALA A 40 -3.96 -13.04 9.52
CA ALA A 40 -3.79 -11.65 9.93
C ALA A 40 -4.83 -10.71 9.27
N LEU A 41 -5.20 -10.97 8.02
CA LEU A 41 -6.26 -10.23 7.33
C LEU A 41 -7.63 -10.47 7.97
N LYS A 42 -7.92 -11.72 8.35
CA LYS A 42 -9.16 -12.07 9.06
C LYS A 42 -9.21 -11.39 10.44
N ASP A 43 -8.10 -11.38 11.15
CA ASP A 43 -7.99 -10.78 12.49
C ASP A 43 -8.18 -9.26 12.40
N ALA A 44 -7.50 -8.59 11.46
CA ALA A 44 -7.69 -7.16 11.19
C ALA A 44 -9.14 -6.83 10.81
N ASN A 45 -9.76 -7.63 9.93
CA ASN A 45 -11.16 -7.43 9.56
C ASN A 45 -12.11 -7.61 10.74
N THR A 46 -11.84 -8.56 11.62
CA THR A 46 -12.66 -8.82 12.81
C THR A 46 -12.50 -7.69 13.83
N ALA A 47 -11.27 -7.31 14.14
CA ALA A 47 -10.95 -6.22 15.06
C ALA A 47 -11.59 -4.90 14.59
N CYS A 48 -11.42 -4.56 13.31
CA CYS A 48 -11.91 -3.30 12.74
C CYS A 48 -13.38 -3.33 12.29
N GLY A 49 -14.00 -4.50 12.14
CA GLY A 49 -15.35 -4.62 11.56
C GLY A 49 -15.39 -4.24 10.08
N THR A 50 -14.37 -4.65 9.32
CA THR A 50 -14.14 -4.25 7.92
C THR A 50 -14.13 -5.44 6.96
N ARG A 51 -14.02 -5.14 5.65
CA ARG A 51 -13.71 -6.10 4.59
C ARG A 51 -12.57 -5.56 3.73
N LEU A 52 -11.39 -5.49 4.33
CA LEU A 52 -10.18 -4.97 3.72
C LEU A 52 -9.80 -5.81 2.50
N LYS A 53 -9.43 -5.11 1.43
CA LYS A 53 -8.77 -5.71 0.26
C LYS A 53 -7.27 -5.62 0.44
N VAL A 54 -6.54 -6.68 0.14
CA VAL A 54 -5.07 -6.64 0.07
C VAL A 54 -4.63 -6.65 -1.39
N LYS A 55 -3.69 -5.78 -1.75
CA LYS A 55 -3.12 -5.69 -3.10
C LYS A 55 -1.60 -5.68 -3.06
N THR A 56 -1.01 -6.36 -4.05
CA THR A 56 0.45 -6.45 -4.23
C THR A 56 0.78 -6.45 -5.71
N ASN A 57 1.87 -5.79 -6.10
CA ASN A 57 2.41 -5.72 -7.46
C ASN A 57 3.33 -6.91 -7.78
N PHE A 58 2.79 -8.14 -7.82
CA PHE A 58 3.57 -9.36 -8.08
C PHE A 58 4.28 -9.39 -9.43
N ASN A 59 3.90 -8.54 -10.38
CA ASN A 59 4.65 -8.35 -11.62
C ASN A 59 6.07 -7.83 -11.37
N TRP A 60 6.35 -7.25 -10.19
CA TRP A 60 7.67 -6.78 -9.76
C TRP A 60 8.38 -7.77 -8.81
N PHE A 61 7.76 -8.91 -8.50
CA PHE A 61 8.41 -9.94 -7.69
C PHE A 61 9.55 -10.59 -8.48
N ASN A 62 10.71 -10.71 -7.83
CA ASN A 62 11.89 -11.42 -8.33
C ASN A 62 12.44 -12.31 -7.21
N PRO A 63 12.47 -13.65 -7.39
CA PRO A 63 12.95 -14.57 -6.37
C PRO A 63 14.36 -14.26 -5.87
N LYS A 64 15.27 -13.82 -6.75
CA LYS A 64 16.65 -13.47 -6.37
C LYS A 64 16.72 -12.33 -5.36
N ASP A 65 15.72 -11.45 -5.39
CA ASP A 65 15.64 -10.32 -4.48
C ASP A 65 14.94 -10.72 -3.17
N TRP A 66 14.22 -11.82 -3.08
CA TRP A 66 13.42 -12.16 -1.90
C TRP A 66 13.72 -13.55 -1.31
N ASP A 67 14.76 -14.20 -1.81
CA ASP A 67 15.22 -15.48 -1.29
C ASP A 67 15.61 -15.38 0.19
N GLY A 68 15.08 -16.28 1.01
CA GLY A 68 15.28 -16.28 2.46
C GLY A 68 14.67 -15.09 3.23
N VAL A 69 13.89 -14.23 2.58
CA VAL A 69 13.25 -13.05 3.20
C VAL A 69 11.74 -13.22 3.25
N GLY A 70 11.16 -13.21 4.45
CA GLY A 70 9.71 -13.27 4.67
C GLY A 70 8.98 -11.96 4.32
N TYR A 71 8.82 -11.67 3.03
CA TYR A 71 8.06 -10.48 2.59
C TYR A 71 6.58 -10.58 2.96
N GLU A 72 6.03 -11.79 3.02
CA GLU A 72 4.70 -12.05 3.55
C GLU A 72 4.58 -11.59 5.00
N ASP A 73 5.58 -11.89 5.83
CA ASP A 73 5.59 -11.54 7.25
C ASP A 73 5.62 -10.04 7.46
N SER A 74 6.37 -9.32 6.61
CA SER A 74 6.39 -7.87 6.61
C SER A 74 4.98 -7.28 6.36
N CYS A 75 4.21 -7.85 5.43
CA CYS A 75 2.84 -7.42 5.19
C CYS A 75 1.88 -7.83 6.32
N LYS A 76 2.12 -8.96 7.00
CA LYS A 76 1.35 -9.35 8.20
C LYS A 76 1.49 -8.30 9.30
N GLU A 77 2.69 -7.78 9.53
CA GLU A 77 2.92 -6.74 10.55
C GLU A 77 2.09 -5.48 10.31
N VAL A 78 1.84 -5.10 9.06
CA VAL A 78 0.91 -4.01 8.72
C VAL A 78 -0.51 -4.33 9.16
N LEU A 79 -0.98 -5.55 8.89
CA LEU A 79 -2.32 -6.00 9.27
C LEU A 79 -2.47 -6.10 10.79
N LEU A 80 -1.44 -6.58 11.48
CA LEU A 80 -1.40 -6.66 12.95
C LEU A 80 -1.40 -5.26 13.58
N GLY A 81 -0.60 -4.32 13.04
CA GLY A 81 -0.61 -2.92 13.48
C GLY A 81 -1.98 -2.26 13.32
N LEU A 82 -2.67 -2.52 12.20
CA LEU A 82 -4.04 -2.06 11.98
C LEU A 82 -5.04 -2.70 12.95
N ALA A 83 -4.95 -4.02 13.16
CA ALA A 83 -5.81 -4.75 14.09
C ALA A 83 -5.71 -4.19 15.51
N ALA A 84 -4.48 -3.98 16.00
CA ALA A 84 -4.20 -3.44 17.33
C ALA A 84 -4.81 -2.03 17.54
N MET A 85 -4.81 -1.19 16.51
CA MET A 85 -5.46 0.13 16.61
C MET A 85 -6.97 0.00 16.78
N CYS A 86 -7.59 -1.00 16.15
CA CYS A 86 -9.03 -1.23 16.22
C CYS A 86 -9.52 -1.91 17.50
N GLU A 87 -8.60 -2.40 18.36
CA GLU A 87 -8.96 -2.86 19.71
C GLU A 87 -9.46 -1.72 20.59
N ARG A 88 -9.06 -0.48 20.26
CA ARG A 88 -9.57 0.75 20.90
C ARG A 88 -10.93 1.14 20.29
N PRO A 89 -12.02 1.16 21.07
CA PRO A 89 -13.37 1.44 20.55
C PRO A 89 -13.47 2.77 19.79
N GLU A 90 -12.74 3.80 20.25
CA GLU A 90 -12.70 5.13 19.65
C GLU A 90 -12.07 5.14 18.25
N TYR A 91 -11.11 4.26 17.99
CA TYR A 91 -10.42 4.16 16.71
C TYR A 91 -11.15 3.23 15.75
N LYS A 92 -11.76 2.16 16.25
CA LYS A 92 -12.47 1.16 15.44
C LYS A 92 -13.43 1.78 14.42
N LYS A 93 -14.35 2.63 14.87
CA LYS A 93 -15.37 3.25 13.98
C LYS A 93 -14.75 4.20 12.96
N ALA A 94 -13.70 4.92 13.34
CA ALA A 94 -13.04 5.87 12.46
C ALA A 94 -12.17 5.16 11.42
N LEU A 95 -11.42 4.13 11.82
CA LEU A 95 -10.59 3.31 10.95
C LEU A 95 -11.44 2.48 9.98
N ALA A 96 -12.58 1.95 10.40
CA ALA A 96 -13.49 1.23 9.50
C ALA A 96 -14.01 2.08 8.34
N LYS A 97 -14.09 3.41 8.52
CA LYS A 97 -14.47 4.37 7.48
C LYS A 97 -13.27 4.83 6.65
N LYS A 98 -12.12 4.99 7.28
CA LYS A 98 -10.91 5.54 6.65
C LYS A 98 -10.14 4.49 5.87
N VAL A 99 -10.01 3.27 6.38
CA VAL A 99 -9.17 2.22 5.79
C VAL A 99 -10.05 1.21 5.05
N THR A 100 -9.88 1.16 3.74
CA THR A 100 -10.65 0.29 2.83
C THR A 100 -9.81 -0.84 2.25
N GLY A 101 -8.48 -0.71 2.30
CA GLY A 101 -7.57 -1.74 1.86
C GLY A 101 -6.13 -1.49 2.30
N VAL A 102 -5.34 -2.54 2.15
CA VAL A 102 -3.90 -2.55 2.40
C VAL A 102 -3.19 -2.86 1.09
N ALA A 103 -2.16 -2.10 0.76
CA ALA A 103 -1.30 -2.35 -0.38
C ALA A 103 0.10 -2.68 0.12
N CYS A 104 0.59 -3.88 -0.13
CA CYS A 104 1.97 -4.28 0.18
C CYS A 104 2.72 -4.32 -1.14
N GLN A 105 3.61 -3.36 -1.38
CA GLN A 105 4.23 -3.16 -2.69
C GLN A 105 5.71 -3.54 -2.66
N PHE A 106 6.13 -4.42 -3.57
CA PHE A 106 7.54 -4.60 -3.88
C PHE A 106 8.09 -3.27 -4.40
N THR A 107 9.17 -2.78 -3.79
CA THR A 107 9.93 -1.64 -4.32
C THR A 107 11.00 -2.13 -5.26
N LEU A 108 11.42 -1.25 -6.18
CA LEU A 108 12.70 -1.44 -6.86
C LEU A 108 13.79 -1.48 -5.78
N ASN A 109 14.81 -2.34 -5.95
CA ASN A 109 16.05 -2.30 -5.17
C ASN A 109 16.75 -0.96 -5.46
N LEU A 110 16.24 0.11 -4.85
CA LEU A 110 16.89 1.40 -4.81
C LEU A 110 17.95 1.31 -3.71
N PRO A 111 19.11 1.97 -3.88
CA PRO A 111 20.11 2.02 -2.83
C PRO A 111 19.48 2.66 -1.57
N ALA A 112 19.98 2.28 -0.39
CA ALA A 112 19.31 2.54 0.90
C ALA A 112 19.05 4.03 1.18
N ASP A 113 19.87 4.91 0.61
CA ASP A 113 19.75 6.38 0.63
C ASP A 113 18.56 6.91 -0.18
N VAL A 114 18.10 6.17 -1.19
CA VAL A 114 16.90 6.48 -1.98
C VAL A 114 15.67 5.76 -1.41
N ALA A 115 15.86 4.54 -0.90
CA ALA A 115 14.81 3.78 -0.20
C ALA A 115 14.32 4.51 1.06
N GLN A 116 15.20 5.28 1.73
CA GLN A 116 14.80 6.12 2.85
C GLN A 116 13.64 7.04 2.44
N TYR A 117 13.55 7.54 1.22
CA TYR A 117 12.46 8.47 0.91
C TYR A 117 11.08 7.79 0.80
N GLY A 118 11.00 6.45 0.89
CA GLY A 118 9.74 5.73 0.80
C GLY A 118 9.24 5.73 -0.64
N GLY A 119 9.96 5.03 -1.54
CA GLY A 119 9.53 4.37 -2.80
C GLY A 119 8.40 4.96 -3.67
N MET A 120 7.23 5.31 -3.13
CA MET A 120 6.25 6.20 -3.79
C MET A 120 6.77 7.66 -3.92
N TYR A 121 7.76 8.04 -3.12
CA TYR A 121 8.47 9.34 -3.18
C TYR A 121 9.84 9.26 -3.87
N GLY A 122 10.27 8.09 -4.36
CA GLY A 122 11.50 7.98 -5.16
C GLY A 122 11.48 8.79 -6.46
N PHE A 123 10.31 9.33 -6.85
CA PHE A 123 10.11 10.22 -7.99
C PHE A 123 9.84 11.68 -7.59
N ILE A 124 9.98 12.02 -6.32
CA ILE A 124 9.56 13.29 -5.76
C ILE A 124 10.82 14.05 -5.34
N ASN A 125 11.03 15.25 -5.89
CA ASN A 125 12.19 16.09 -5.56
C ASN A 125 12.19 16.37 -4.04
N PRO A 126 13.19 15.89 -3.28
CA PRO A 126 13.28 16.07 -1.82
C PRO A 126 13.49 17.54 -1.41
N GLU A 127 13.91 18.39 -2.33
CA GLU A 127 14.12 19.83 -2.08
C GLU A 127 12.83 20.64 -2.14
N HIS A 128 11.75 20.09 -2.72
CA HIS A 128 10.50 20.80 -2.86
C HIS A 128 9.75 20.87 -1.51
N PRO A 129 9.29 22.06 -1.09
CA PRO A 129 8.78 22.30 0.27
C PRO A 129 7.58 21.41 0.67
N ASP A 130 6.69 21.09 -0.27
CA ASP A 130 5.53 20.22 -0.02
C ASP A 130 5.89 18.74 0.24
N ASN A 131 7.12 18.35 -0.05
CA ASN A 131 7.60 16.96 0.04
C ASN A 131 8.44 16.73 1.30
N LYS A 132 8.93 17.80 1.93
CA LYS A 132 9.66 17.77 3.22
C LYS A 132 8.84 17.10 4.33
N GLN A 133 7.54 17.42 4.39
CA GLN A 133 6.60 16.83 5.34
C GLN A 133 6.30 15.34 5.09
N LYS A 134 6.42 14.90 3.83
CA LYS A 134 6.08 13.54 3.41
C LYS A 134 7.29 12.59 3.34
N ALA A 135 8.49 13.16 3.22
CA ALA A 135 9.78 12.49 3.22
C ALA A 135 10.43 12.36 4.62
N GLY A 136 9.76 12.81 5.69
CA GLY A 136 10.25 12.65 7.07
C GLY A 136 11.32 13.64 7.52
N THR A 137 11.38 14.87 6.99
CA THR A 137 12.45 15.82 7.34
C THR A 137 12.28 16.54 8.69
N ASN A 138 11.54 15.98 9.65
CA ASN A 138 11.50 16.45 11.04
C ASN A 138 12.20 15.42 11.95
N ASP A 139 13.46 15.13 11.66
CA ASP A 139 14.32 14.21 12.45
C ASP A 139 13.74 12.80 12.69
N THR A 140 12.72 12.41 11.92
CA THR A 140 12.07 11.11 12.06
C THR A 140 12.45 10.25 10.88
N LYS A 141 12.96 9.03 11.16
CA LYS A 141 13.28 8.09 10.09
C LYS A 141 12.05 7.92 9.20
N PRO A 142 12.23 8.00 7.88
CA PRO A 142 11.12 7.87 6.96
C PRO A 142 10.49 6.48 7.08
N ARG A 143 9.16 6.48 7.06
CA ARG A 143 8.34 5.28 7.27
C ARG A 143 7.99 4.67 5.93
N ASN A 144 8.17 3.36 5.83
CA ASN A 144 7.74 2.59 4.65
C ASN A 144 6.23 2.39 4.58
N VAL A 145 5.49 2.86 5.59
CA VAL A 145 4.03 2.82 5.67
C VAL A 145 3.46 4.22 5.47
N SER A 146 2.38 4.32 4.69
CA SER A 146 1.65 5.57 4.42
C SER A 146 0.17 5.28 4.21
N ILE A 147 -0.69 6.31 4.33
CA ILE A 147 -2.13 6.17 4.03
C ILE A 147 -2.59 7.25 3.07
N TRP A 148 -3.27 6.83 1.99
CA TRP A 148 -3.85 7.75 1.02
C TRP A 148 -5.13 7.21 0.43
N LYS A 149 -6.20 8.02 0.39
CA LYS A 149 -7.53 7.65 -0.12
C LYS A 149 -8.02 6.30 0.39
N GLY A 150 -7.76 6.02 1.66
CA GLY A 150 -8.14 4.80 2.35
C GLY A 150 -7.38 3.54 1.98
N TRP A 151 -6.25 3.68 1.30
CA TRP A 151 -5.26 2.62 1.12
C TRP A 151 -4.10 2.84 2.08
N LEU A 152 -3.93 1.91 3.01
CA LEU A 152 -2.73 1.81 3.84
C LEU A 152 -1.66 1.09 3.00
N THR A 153 -0.65 1.83 2.56
CA THR A 153 0.38 1.33 1.65
C THR A 153 1.67 1.10 2.42
N TYR A 154 2.14 -0.13 2.41
CA TYR A 154 3.46 -0.52 2.85
C TYR A 154 4.35 -0.82 1.66
N GLN A 155 5.53 -0.22 1.64
CA GLN A 155 6.56 -0.43 0.65
C GLN A 155 7.58 -1.41 1.21
N MET A 156 7.58 -2.62 0.67
CA MET A 156 8.33 -3.73 1.22
C MET A 156 9.82 -3.53 1.01
N HIS A 157 10.58 -3.44 2.10
CA HIS A 157 12.04 -3.46 2.08
C HIS A 157 12.57 -4.64 2.91
N LYS A 158 13.77 -5.08 2.57
CA LYS A 158 14.44 -6.16 3.30
C LYS A 158 14.87 -5.67 4.68
N GLY A 159 14.53 -6.43 5.71
CA GLY A 159 15.03 -6.20 7.06
C GLY A 159 14.30 -5.09 7.83
N ASP A 160 13.13 -4.65 7.37
CA ASP A 160 12.25 -3.76 8.14
C ASP A 160 11.82 -4.43 9.45
N LYS A 161 11.98 -3.72 10.58
CA LYS A 161 11.73 -4.27 11.93
C LYS A 161 10.61 -3.57 12.71
N THR A 162 10.14 -2.42 12.25
CA THR A 162 9.21 -1.54 13.00
C THR A 162 7.87 -1.35 12.29
N ILE A 163 7.51 -2.24 11.36
CA ILE A 163 6.38 -2.08 10.44
C ILE A 163 5.05 -1.89 11.19
N ALA A 164 4.81 -2.66 12.25
CA ALA A 164 3.60 -2.52 13.07
C ALA A 164 3.56 -1.16 13.81
N ASP A 165 4.69 -0.70 14.35
CA ASP A 165 4.80 0.58 15.05
C ASP A 165 4.59 1.76 14.08
N ASP A 166 5.22 1.68 12.91
CA ASP A 166 5.06 2.66 11.83
C ASP A 166 3.61 2.72 11.35
N THR A 167 2.97 1.56 11.21
CA THR A 167 1.55 1.44 10.86
C THR A 167 0.67 2.13 11.91
N ARG A 168 0.86 1.83 13.20
CA ARG A 168 0.08 2.45 14.28
C ARG A 168 0.23 3.97 14.28
N THR A 169 1.45 4.45 14.07
CA THR A 169 1.72 5.90 14.08
C THR A 169 1.08 6.60 12.88
N VAL A 170 1.17 6.03 11.68
CA VAL A 170 0.51 6.57 10.47
C VAL A 170 -1.01 6.61 10.62
N LEU A 171 -1.60 5.58 11.23
CA LEU A 171 -3.04 5.53 11.47
C LEU A 171 -3.48 6.56 12.51
N ASP A 172 -2.75 6.73 13.60
CA ASP A 172 -3.02 7.73 14.63
C ASP A 172 -2.96 9.16 14.05
N GLU A 173 -1.94 9.47 13.25
CA GLU A 173 -1.82 10.75 12.53
C GLU A 173 -3.01 10.99 11.59
N ALA A 174 -3.43 9.97 10.83
CA ALA A 174 -4.54 10.07 9.89
C ALA A 174 -5.92 10.22 10.59
N LEU A 175 -6.04 9.69 11.80
CA LEU A 175 -7.21 9.91 12.66
C LEU A 175 -7.25 11.37 13.13
N LYS A 176 -6.13 11.89 13.66
CA LYS A 176 -6.00 13.28 14.12
C LYS A 176 -6.23 14.31 13.02
N ALA A 177 -5.73 14.04 11.80
CA ALA A 177 -5.87 14.96 10.67
C ALA A 177 -7.32 15.10 10.16
N GLY A 178 -8.19 14.12 10.41
CA GLY A 178 -9.60 14.17 10.00
C GLY A 178 -10.58 14.64 11.08
N SER A 179 -10.07 15.10 12.23
CA SER A 179 -10.86 15.67 13.33
C SER A 179 -10.86 17.21 13.33
N ARG A 180 -10.26 17.83 12.30
CA ARG A 180 -10.31 19.28 12.02
C ARG A 180 -11.29 19.54 10.89
#